data_AF-A0A8T0PIV7-F1
#
_entry.id   AF-A0A8T0PIV7-F1
#
_cell.length_a   1.000
_cell.length_b   1.000
_cell.length_c   1.000
_cell.angle_alpha   90.00
_cell.angle_beta   90.00
_cell.angle_gamma   90.00
#
_symmetry.space_group_name_H-M   'P 1'
#
loop_
_entity.id
_entity.type
_entity.pdbx_description
1 polymer ?
#
loop_
_entity_poly.entity_id
_entity_poly.type
_entity_poly.pdbx_seq_one_letter_code
_entity_poly.pdbx_strand_id
1 'polypeptide(L)'
;MQSFNHRMDKQARAIEALNDFEGQVPEQKKIRGRNKLHRPHNGQIAIIPEGDSQFRYAKYSIDDKMKKGPILGVILKQEYPPIIEGTDRDGQPILYHARNWSHYSHTVRDDGQTPADCVKAEFWSIYSVQELEDEADRVFEKYAHTQCKNMLYQARPAAVKYYYREIIKSPIPDELACAKLLNFQQYMRCKPDWITEAAWESICKKIRQESRKKNPDGAQNRGGSRPLVETQQYLEAKYGPGQANIINTYCCMKSGVKNCDSSGNAGPIPSQRAQQLVNDYNDALQEKYPDNWQEQPFDGRIAYDIGGGLSHGRLAIGNGAVKKASIIDAAKASETRPSNSRSFQNLFRRYEEQVENNRRLTQQNAALTHKMQL
;
A
#
# COMPACT_ATOMS: atom_id res chain seq x y z
N MET A 1 61.25 -4.28 -40.20
CA MET A 1 60.50 -3.13 -39.64
C MET A 1 59.33 -2.86 -40.55
N GLN A 2 58.12 -3.34 -40.23
CA GLN A 2 56.87 -3.00 -40.93
C GLN A 2 55.69 -3.51 -40.09
N SER A 3 54.94 -2.60 -39.46
CA SER A 3 53.50 -2.76 -39.15
C SER A 3 52.98 -1.60 -38.28
N PHE A 4 52.52 -0.51 -38.92
CA PHE A 4 51.57 0.42 -38.31
C PHE A 4 50.80 1.08 -39.44
N ASN A 5 49.53 0.70 -39.64
CA ASN A 5 48.45 1.52 -40.23
C ASN A 5 47.21 0.64 -40.55
N HIS A 6 46.49 0.20 -39.52
CA HIS A 6 45.16 -0.39 -39.70
C HIS A 6 44.09 0.19 -38.77
N ARG A 7 44.36 1.35 -38.15
CA ARG A 7 43.48 1.96 -37.14
C ARG A 7 42.75 3.23 -37.60
N MET A 8 43.14 3.85 -38.73
CA MET A 8 42.55 5.12 -39.19
C MET A 8 41.40 4.92 -40.22
N ASP A 9 41.36 3.81 -40.97
CA ASP A 9 40.32 3.60 -42.00
C ASP A 9 38.94 3.15 -41.45
N LYS A 10 38.86 2.70 -40.20
CA LYS A 10 37.57 2.35 -39.57
C LYS A 10 36.82 3.55 -38.99
N GLN A 11 37.49 4.69 -38.79
CA GLN A 11 36.83 5.91 -38.31
C GLN A 11 36.24 6.74 -39.47
N ALA A 12 36.83 6.71 -40.67
CA ALA A 12 36.30 7.43 -41.81
C ALA A 12 34.99 6.82 -42.37
N ARG A 13 34.90 5.48 -42.45
CA ARG A 13 33.66 4.80 -42.90
C ARG A 13 32.51 4.84 -41.88
N ALA A 14 32.79 5.19 -40.62
CA ALA A 14 31.77 5.39 -39.61
C ALA A 14 31.11 6.78 -39.69
N ILE A 15 31.75 7.75 -40.35
CA ILE A 15 31.26 9.13 -40.47
C ILE A 15 30.42 9.32 -41.74
N GLU A 16 30.70 8.59 -42.84
CA GLU A 16 29.86 8.65 -44.05
C GLU A 16 28.53 7.87 -43.94
N ALA A 17 28.45 6.88 -43.04
CA ALA A 17 27.18 6.18 -42.75
C ALA A 17 26.23 7.00 -41.83
N LEU A 18 26.63 8.20 -41.40
CA LEU A 18 25.86 9.10 -40.53
C LEU A 18 25.07 10.17 -41.30
N ASN A 19 25.18 10.25 -42.63
CA ASN A 19 24.53 11.30 -43.43
C ASN A 19 23.38 10.84 -44.36
N ASP A 20 23.06 9.55 -44.44
CA ASP A 20 21.96 9.04 -45.27
C ASP A 20 20.86 8.32 -44.45
N PHE A 21 20.29 9.04 -43.47
CA PHE A 21 19.04 8.61 -42.82
C PHE A 21 18.09 9.81 -42.63
N GLU A 22 17.89 10.58 -43.69
CA GLU A 22 16.64 11.30 -43.86
C GLU A 22 15.53 10.29 -44.21
N GLY A 23 14.46 10.30 -43.41
CA GLY A 23 13.19 9.70 -43.84
C GLY A 23 12.82 8.35 -43.24
N GLN A 24 12.91 8.19 -41.92
CA GLN A 24 11.84 7.52 -41.16
C GLN A 24 11.90 7.95 -39.70
N VAL A 25 11.00 8.87 -39.33
CA VAL A 25 10.72 9.23 -37.93
C VAL A 25 10.49 7.91 -37.18
N PRO A 26 11.29 7.57 -36.15
CA PRO A 26 11.05 6.38 -35.37
C PRO A 26 9.63 6.48 -34.84
N GLU A 27 8.77 5.56 -35.27
CA GLU A 27 7.37 5.52 -34.88
C GLU A 27 7.35 5.62 -33.35
N GLN A 28 6.89 6.78 -32.85
CA GLN A 28 6.75 7.01 -31.42
C GLN A 28 5.92 5.84 -30.93
N LYS A 29 6.53 4.92 -30.15
CA LYS A 29 5.77 3.94 -29.40
C LYS A 29 4.82 4.75 -28.54
N LYS A 30 3.57 4.89 -29.01
CA LYS A 30 2.52 5.66 -28.36
C LYS A 30 2.55 5.26 -26.90
N ILE A 31 2.92 6.20 -26.04
CA ILE A 31 2.84 6.03 -24.60
C ILE A 31 1.37 5.71 -24.35
N ARG A 32 1.04 4.43 -24.10
CA ARG A 32 -0.29 4.06 -23.63
C ARG A 32 -0.56 4.96 -22.43
N GLY A 33 -1.58 5.80 -22.53
CA GLY A 33 -1.88 6.84 -21.55
C GLY A 33 -1.85 6.24 -20.15
N ARG A 34 -0.80 6.52 -19.38
CA ARG A 34 -0.56 5.92 -18.05
C ARG A 34 -1.65 6.27 -17.03
N ASN A 35 -2.50 7.25 -17.36
CA ASN A 35 -3.63 7.69 -16.56
C ASN A 35 -4.95 7.63 -17.35
N LYS A 36 -5.03 6.85 -18.44
CA LYS A 36 -6.32 6.62 -19.10
C LYS A 36 -7.10 5.59 -18.32
N LEU A 37 -8.29 5.97 -17.87
CA LEU A 37 -9.18 5.06 -17.18
C LEU A 37 -9.73 4.01 -18.15
N HIS A 38 -9.57 2.74 -17.79
CA HIS A 38 -10.14 1.62 -18.53
C HIS A 38 -11.46 1.23 -17.89
N ARG A 39 -12.51 1.10 -18.71
CA ARG A 39 -13.84 0.67 -18.29
C ARG A 39 -14.17 -0.70 -18.89
N PRO A 40 -14.97 -1.52 -18.20
CA PRO A 40 -15.51 -2.75 -18.77
C PRO A 40 -16.36 -2.41 -20.00
N HIS A 41 -16.35 -3.29 -21.01
CA HIS A 41 -17.15 -3.07 -22.22
C HIS A 41 -18.64 -3.23 -21.92
N ASN A 42 -19.00 -4.18 -21.04
CA ASN A 42 -20.38 -4.48 -20.66
C ASN A 42 -20.48 -4.59 -19.12
N GLY A 43 -21.40 -3.83 -18.52
CA GLY A 43 -21.75 -3.91 -17.10
C GLY A 43 -20.61 -3.53 -16.14
N GLN A 44 -20.76 -3.92 -14.87
CA GLN A 44 -19.76 -3.75 -13.82
C GLN A 44 -19.01 -5.07 -13.55
N ILE A 45 -17.79 -4.96 -13.02
CA ILE A 45 -17.02 -6.11 -12.57
C ILE A 45 -17.42 -6.45 -11.14
N ALA A 46 -18.00 -7.62 -10.92
CA ALA A 46 -18.39 -8.08 -9.59
C ALA A 46 -17.17 -8.40 -8.72
N ILE A 47 -17.12 -7.79 -7.53
CA ILE A 47 -16.08 -7.98 -6.52
C ILE A 47 -16.73 -8.27 -5.16
N ILE A 48 -16.00 -8.96 -4.30
CA ILE A 48 -16.48 -9.36 -2.98
C ILE A 48 -15.45 -8.84 -1.96
N PRO A 49 -15.86 -8.10 -0.92
CA PRO A 49 -14.96 -7.69 0.14
C PRO A 49 -14.37 -8.93 0.83
N GLU A 50 -13.06 -8.90 1.10
CA GLU A 50 -12.37 -10.01 1.76
C GLU A 50 -11.38 -9.47 2.79
N GLY A 51 -11.55 -9.94 4.01
CA GLY A 51 -10.75 -9.51 5.15
C GLY A 51 -11.00 -8.06 5.52
N ASP A 52 -9.92 -7.36 5.87
CA ASP A 52 -9.99 -6.00 6.36
C ASP A 52 -9.91 -4.94 5.27
N SER A 53 -9.22 -5.21 4.17
CA SER A 53 -8.83 -4.14 3.23
C SER A 53 -8.54 -4.64 1.81
N GLN A 54 -9.10 -5.78 1.41
CA GLN A 54 -8.89 -6.37 0.09
C GLN A 54 -10.22 -6.80 -0.53
N PHE A 55 -10.21 -7.00 -1.84
CA PHE A 55 -11.36 -7.48 -2.59
C PHE A 55 -10.93 -8.67 -3.46
N ARG A 56 -11.72 -9.74 -3.47
CA ARG A 56 -11.63 -10.77 -4.51
C ARG A 56 -12.52 -10.44 -5.69
N TYR A 57 -12.22 -10.97 -6.87
CA TYR A 57 -13.16 -10.95 -7.99
C TYR A 57 -14.16 -12.10 -7.84
N ALA A 58 -15.44 -11.86 -8.11
CA ALA A 58 -16.44 -12.94 -8.11
C ALA A 58 -16.17 -13.95 -9.23
N LYS A 59 -15.72 -13.46 -10.39
CA LYS A 59 -15.25 -14.27 -11.53
C LYS A 59 -13.84 -13.82 -11.87
N TYR A 60 -12.84 -14.58 -11.43
CA TYR A 60 -11.44 -14.25 -11.69
C TYR A 60 -10.95 -14.90 -12.97
N SER A 61 -10.29 -14.13 -13.83
CA SER A 61 -9.48 -14.66 -14.92
C SER A 61 -8.03 -14.17 -14.83
N ILE A 62 -7.09 -15.08 -15.14
CA ILE A 62 -5.66 -14.77 -15.23
C ILE A 62 -5.40 -13.76 -16.35
N ASP A 63 -6.16 -13.83 -17.44
CA ASP A 63 -6.01 -13.00 -18.63
C ASP A 63 -6.67 -11.62 -18.51
N ASP A 64 -7.41 -11.38 -17.42
CA ASP A 64 -8.06 -10.09 -17.18
C ASP A 64 -7.04 -8.96 -17.06
N LYS A 65 -7.13 -8.02 -18.00
CA LYS A 65 -6.28 -6.82 -18.03
C LYS A 65 -6.75 -5.75 -17.06
N MET A 66 -8.01 -5.80 -16.62
CA MET A 66 -8.60 -4.82 -15.71
C MET A 66 -8.36 -5.21 -14.26
N LYS A 67 -7.38 -4.56 -13.62
CA LYS A 67 -7.06 -4.80 -12.21
C LYS A 67 -7.48 -3.62 -11.33
N LYS A 68 -8.10 -3.92 -10.18
CA LYS A 68 -8.60 -2.95 -9.17
C LYS A 68 -7.56 -1.91 -8.76
N GLY A 69 -6.35 -2.35 -8.43
CA GLY A 69 -5.29 -1.47 -7.92
C GLY A 69 -4.87 -0.40 -8.94
N PRO A 70 -4.48 -0.79 -10.17
CA PRO A 70 -4.22 0.14 -11.25
C PRO A 70 -5.39 1.08 -11.56
N ILE A 71 -6.63 0.59 -11.59
CA ILE A 71 -7.82 1.40 -11.88
C ILE A 71 -8.05 2.44 -10.79
N LEU A 72 -8.09 2.04 -9.52
CA LEU A 72 -8.22 2.98 -8.41
C LEU A 72 -7.06 3.98 -8.36
N GLY A 73 -5.84 3.53 -8.68
CA GLY A 73 -4.68 4.40 -8.80
C GLY A 73 -4.76 5.42 -9.94
N VAL A 74 -5.56 5.18 -10.98
CA VAL A 74 -5.84 6.18 -12.03
C VAL A 74 -6.91 7.16 -11.54
N ILE A 75 -8.00 6.67 -10.95
CA ILE A 75 -9.09 7.50 -10.42
C ILE A 75 -8.55 8.47 -9.36
N LEU A 76 -7.74 7.98 -8.41
CA LEU A 76 -7.10 8.82 -7.39
C LEU A 76 -6.22 9.94 -7.97
N LYS A 77 -5.59 9.72 -9.13
CA LYS A 77 -4.79 10.75 -9.79
C LYS A 77 -5.65 11.77 -10.50
N GLN A 78 -6.71 11.32 -11.17
CA GLN A 78 -7.66 12.21 -11.86
C GLN A 78 -8.34 13.14 -10.86
N GLU A 79 -8.66 12.62 -9.68
CA GLU A 79 -9.30 13.33 -8.59
C GLU A 79 -8.29 13.86 -7.55
N TYR A 80 -7.00 13.97 -7.86
CA TYR A 80 -6.03 14.40 -6.86
C TYR A 80 -6.34 15.83 -6.38
N PRO A 81 -6.52 16.08 -5.07
CA PRO A 81 -6.88 17.41 -4.58
C PRO A 81 -5.83 18.47 -4.93
N PRO A 82 -6.23 19.74 -5.13
CA PRO A 82 -5.29 20.84 -5.17
C PRO A 82 -4.54 21.00 -3.83
N ILE A 83 -3.71 22.03 -3.70
CA ILE A 83 -3.13 22.36 -2.40
C ILE A 83 -4.29 22.64 -1.41
N ILE A 84 -4.21 22.03 -0.23
CA ILE A 84 -5.27 22.09 0.78
C ILE A 84 -4.91 23.19 1.77
N GLU A 85 -5.89 24.03 2.08
CA GLU A 85 -5.84 25.00 3.16
C GLU A 85 -6.24 24.32 4.47
N GLY A 86 -5.52 24.61 5.55
CA GLY A 86 -5.94 24.20 6.88
C GLY A 86 -5.19 24.99 7.94
N THR A 87 -5.25 24.53 9.17
CA THR A 87 -4.59 25.17 10.29
C THR A 87 -3.58 24.24 10.94
N ASP A 88 -2.48 24.79 11.44
CA ASP A 88 -1.57 24.04 12.29
C ASP A 88 -2.12 23.89 13.73
N ARG A 89 -1.28 23.40 14.65
CA ARG A 89 -1.67 23.17 16.04
C ARG A 89 -1.95 24.47 16.80
N ASP A 90 -1.38 25.58 16.34
CA ASP A 90 -1.51 26.91 16.94
C ASP A 90 -2.61 27.73 16.25
N GLY A 91 -3.40 27.09 15.37
CA GLY A 91 -4.48 27.72 14.61
C GLY A 91 -3.99 28.57 13.43
N GLN A 92 -2.70 28.55 13.10
CA GLN A 92 -2.16 29.36 12.01
C GLN A 92 -2.48 28.72 10.66
N PRO A 93 -2.85 29.50 9.64
CA PRO A 93 -3.09 28.99 8.29
C PRO A 93 -1.85 28.31 7.72
N ILE A 94 -2.05 27.10 7.19
CA ILE A 94 -1.03 26.32 6.50
C ILE A 94 -1.57 25.77 5.19
N LEU A 95 -0.67 25.69 4.21
CA LEU A 95 -0.93 25.02 2.93
C LEU A 95 -0.21 23.68 2.90
N TYR A 96 -0.93 22.61 2.58
CA TYR A 96 -0.35 21.27 2.50
C TYR A 96 -0.96 20.43 1.38
N HIS A 97 -0.18 19.51 0.85
CA HIS A 97 -0.65 18.57 -0.18
C HIS A 97 -1.42 17.40 0.45
N ALA A 98 -2.30 16.77 -0.34
CA ALA A 98 -2.95 15.51 0.04
C ALA A 98 -1.91 14.39 0.22
N ARG A 99 -1.81 13.81 1.43
CA ARG A 99 -0.82 12.79 1.81
C ARG A 99 -1.41 11.41 2.04
N ASN A 100 -2.70 11.38 2.28
CA ASN A 100 -3.45 10.19 2.64
C ASN A 100 -4.88 10.38 2.10
N TRP A 101 -5.66 9.32 2.23
CA TRP A 101 -7.02 9.29 1.71
C TRP A 101 -7.96 10.29 2.40
N SER A 102 -7.85 10.53 3.72
CA SER A 102 -8.76 11.45 4.40
C SER A 102 -8.65 12.89 3.90
N HIS A 103 -7.48 13.29 3.39
CA HIS A 103 -7.30 14.62 2.79
C HIS A 103 -8.15 14.84 1.54
N TYR A 104 -8.64 13.78 0.87
CA TYR A 104 -9.52 13.92 -0.31
C TYR A 104 -10.90 14.47 0.05
N SER A 105 -11.27 14.46 1.33
CA SER A 105 -12.54 14.99 1.81
C SER A 105 -12.43 16.43 2.32
N HIS A 106 -11.24 17.05 2.30
CA HIS A 106 -11.01 18.37 2.89
C HIS A 106 -11.40 19.53 1.96
N THR A 107 -11.50 19.27 0.66
CA THR A 107 -11.86 20.27 -0.35
C THR A 107 -13.21 19.91 -0.94
N VAL A 108 -14.16 20.84 -0.87
CA VAL A 108 -15.47 20.73 -1.53
C VAL A 108 -15.42 21.56 -2.82
N ARG A 109 -15.86 20.99 -3.93
CA ARG A 109 -15.94 21.66 -5.23
C ARG A 109 -17.24 22.44 -5.37
N ASP A 110 -17.35 23.21 -6.45
CA ASP A 110 -18.53 24.02 -6.74
C ASP A 110 -19.83 23.21 -6.88
N ASP A 111 -19.72 21.93 -7.27
CA ASP A 111 -20.82 20.97 -7.37
C ASP A 111 -21.22 20.33 -6.03
N GLY A 112 -20.57 20.74 -4.93
CA GLY A 112 -20.79 20.21 -3.59
C GLY A 112 -20.13 18.85 -3.33
N GLN A 113 -19.41 18.27 -4.30
CA GLN A 113 -18.72 16.99 -4.12
C GLN A 113 -17.29 17.19 -3.64
N THR A 114 -16.83 16.28 -2.79
CA THR A 114 -15.39 16.16 -2.49
C THR A 114 -14.71 15.25 -3.51
N PRO A 115 -13.40 15.40 -3.74
CA PRO A 115 -12.62 14.43 -4.48
C PRO A 115 -12.80 12.98 -3.99
N ALA A 116 -13.02 12.76 -2.68
CA ALA A 116 -13.29 11.44 -2.15
C ALA A 116 -14.62 10.85 -2.69
N ASP A 117 -15.66 11.69 -2.80
CA ASP A 117 -16.96 11.29 -3.33
C ASP A 117 -16.85 10.92 -4.81
N CYS A 118 -16.14 11.73 -5.61
CA CYS A 118 -15.90 11.45 -7.03
C CYS A 118 -15.13 10.14 -7.21
N VAL A 119 -14.08 9.89 -6.41
CA VAL A 119 -13.31 8.64 -6.47
C VAL A 119 -14.18 7.43 -6.14
N LYS A 120 -15.02 7.52 -5.10
CA LYS A 120 -15.97 6.45 -4.73
C LYS A 120 -16.97 6.18 -5.83
N ALA A 121 -17.66 7.23 -6.31
CA ALA A 121 -18.66 7.11 -7.36
C ALA A 121 -18.07 6.49 -8.63
N GLU A 122 -16.88 6.93 -9.05
CA GLU A 122 -16.23 6.41 -10.24
C GLU A 122 -15.78 4.96 -10.06
N PHE A 123 -15.25 4.60 -8.88
CA PHE A 123 -14.89 3.21 -8.56
C PHE A 123 -16.11 2.28 -8.60
N TRP A 124 -17.21 2.69 -7.97
CA TRP A 124 -18.47 1.94 -7.98
C TRP A 124 -19.19 1.99 -9.33
N SER A 125 -18.86 2.92 -10.22
CA SER A 125 -19.34 2.85 -11.61
C SER A 125 -18.69 1.71 -12.40
N ILE A 126 -17.52 1.23 -11.97
CA ILE A 126 -16.74 0.15 -12.62
C ILE A 126 -16.97 -1.19 -11.94
N TYR A 127 -17.13 -1.19 -10.62
CA TYR A 127 -17.22 -2.39 -9.79
C TYR A 127 -18.57 -2.50 -9.10
N SER A 128 -19.03 -3.71 -8.86
CA SER A 128 -20.26 -3.98 -8.11
C SER A 128 -20.02 -5.00 -6.99
N VAL A 129 -20.85 -4.94 -5.95
CA VAL A 129 -20.86 -5.90 -4.82
C VAL A 129 -22.28 -6.42 -4.66
N GLN A 130 -22.42 -7.70 -4.32
CA GLN A 130 -23.71 -8.31 -3.96
C GLN A 130 -23.79 -8.45 -2.43
N GLU A 131 -24.89 -7.99 -1.83
CA GLU A 131 -25.32 -8.27 -0.44
C GLU A 131 -24.39 -7.80 0.71
N LEU A 132 -23.30 -7.08 0.40
CA LEU A 132 -22.28 -6.66 1.37
C LEU A 132 -21.84 -5.21 1.20
N GLU A 133 -22.77 -4.29 0.91
CA GLU A 133 -22.45 -2.88 0.61
C GLU A 133 -21.71 -2.17 1.77
N ASP A 134 -22.22 -2.28 3.00
CA ASP A 134 -21.57 -1.67 4.18
C ASP A 134 -20.15 -2.21 4.43
N GLU A 135 -19.96 -3.52 4.24
CA GLU A 135 -18.64 -4.14 4.39
C GLU A 135 -17.71 -3.71 3.25
N ALA A 136 -18.22 -3.65 2.02
CA ALA A 136 -17.49 -3.19 0.86
C ALA A 136 -17.03 -1.75 1.00
N ASP A 137 -17.87 -0.85 1.51
CA ASP A 137 -17.48 0.53 1.76
C ASP A 137 -16.38 0.63 2.83
N ARG A 138 -16.48 -0.11 3.93
CA ARG A 138 -15.42 -0.16 4.96
C ARG A 138 -14.10 -0.69 4.40
N VAL A 139 -14.15 -1.71 3.56
CA VAL A 139 -12.98 -2.28 2.89
C VAL A 139 -12.41 -1.29 1.88
N PHE A 140 -13.27 -0.59 1.13
CA PHE A 140 -12.89 0.43 0.17
C PHE A 140 -12.11 1.56 0.83
N GLU A 141 -12.57 2.09 1.97
CA GLU A 141 -11.86 3.14 2.73
C GLU A 141 -10.39 2.78 3.01
N LYS A 142 -10.18 1.55 3.50
CA LYS A 142 -8.83 1.04 3.79
C LYS A 142 -8.03 0.75 2.53
N TYR A 143 -8.69 0.28 1.47
CA TYR A 143 -8.08 0.01 0.18
C TYR A 143 -7.60 1.30 -0.50
N ALA A 144 -8.45 2.34 -0.53
CA ALA A 144 -8.15 3.68 -1.04
C ALA A 144 -7.01 4.33 -0.26
N HIS A 145 -7.02 4.23 1.08
CA HIS A 145 -5.91 4.69 1.91
C HIS A 145 -4.56 4.02 1.55
N THR A 146 -4.58 2.72 1.25
CA THR A 146 -3.38 1.99 0.82
C THR A 146 -2.93 2.43 -0.58
N GLN A 147 -3.86 2.54 -1.53
CA GLN A 147 -3.54 2.96 -2.90
C GLN A 147 -3.05 4.40 -2.97
N CYS A 148 -3.60 5.33 -2.17
CA CYS A 148 -3.14 6.71 -2.07
C CYS A 148 -1.66 6.78 -1.64
N LYS A 149 -1.28 6.02 -0.61
CA LYS A 149 0.13 5.94 -0.16
C LYS A 149 1.03 5.37 -1.25
N ASN A 150 0.59 4.31 -1.94
CA ASN A 150 1.37 3.69 -3.01
C ASN A 150 1.54 4.65 -4.19
N MET A 151 0.48 5.33 -4.61
CA MET A 151 0.50 6.33 -5.68
C MET A 151 1.50 7.45 -5.39
N LEU A 152 1.45 8.04 -4.20
CA LEU A 152 2.40 9.08 -3.79
C LEU A 152 3.84 8.57 -3.71
N TYR A 153 4.04 7.35 -3.18
CA TYR A 153 5.37 6.71 -3.17
C TYR A 153 5.93 6.54 -4.59
N GLN A 154 5.09 6.16 -5.56
CA GLN A 154 5.46 5.95 -6.96
C GLN A 154 5.72 7.25 -7.73
N ALA A 155 5.18 8.39 -7.28
CA ALA A 155 5.40 9.69 -7.92
C ALA A 155 6.89 10.05 -7.99
N ARG A 156 7.63 9.82 -6.90
CA ARG A 156 9.07 10.11 -6.83
C ARG A 156 9.91 9.29 -7.83
N PRO A 157 9.94 7.93 -7.80
CA PRO A 157 10.72 7.16 -8.75
C PRO A 157 10.25 7.38 -10.20
N ALA A 158 8.96 7.66 -10.43
CA ALA A 158 8.47 8.03 -11.75
C ALA A 158 9.08 9.35 -12.26
N ALA A 159 9.19 10.37 -11.39
CA ALA A 159 9.87 11.63 -11.71
C ALA A 159 11.37 11.41 -11.99
N VAL A 160 12.05 10.57 -11.22
CA VAL A 160 13.46 10.19 -11.49
C VAL A 160 13.59 9.53 -12.87
N LYS A 161 12.73 8.56 -13.20
CA LYS A 161 12.74 7.90 -14.52
C LYS A 161 12.44 8.87 -15.65
N TYR A 162 11.53 9.82 -15.43
CA TYR A 162 11.24 10.87 -16.39
C TYR A 162 12.46 11.76 -16.62
N TYR A 163 13.11 12.25 -15.55
CA TYR A 163 14.31 13.08 -15.65
C TYR A 163 15.41 12.42 -16.48
N TYR A 164 15.73 11.17 -16.16
CA TYR A 164 16.79 10.43 -16.85
C TYR A 164 16.43 10.14 -18.31
N ARG A 165 15.18 9.76 -18.59
CA ARG A 165 14.73 9.45 -19.95
C ARG A 165 14.57 10.69 -20.83
N GLU A 166 13.93 11.73 -20.31
CA GLU A 166 13.50 12.87 -21.12
C GLU A 166 14.47 14.05 -21.08
N ILE A 167 15.17 14.25 -19.96
CA ILE A 167 16.08 15.40 -19.78
C ILE A 167 17.53 14.98 -20.03
N ILE A 168 17.99 13.90 -19.39
CA ILE A 168 19.36 13.38 -19.61
C ILE A 168 19.47 12.57 -20.91
N LYS A 169 18.36 12.04 -21.43
CA LYS A 169 18.34 11.09 -22.57
C LYS A 169 19.11 9.79 -22.31
N SER A 170 19.20 9.39 -21.04
CA SER A 170 19.82 8.13 -20.60
C SER A 170 18.88 7.39 -19.65
N PRO A 171 18.00 6.52 -20.18
CA PRO A 171 17.03 5.78 -19.36
C PRO A 171 17.72 4.88 -18.33
N ILE A 172 17.15 4.82 -17.11
CA ILE A 172 17.66 3.96 -16.04
C ILE A 172 16.62 2.91 -15.62
N PRO A 173 17.06 1.73 -15.14
CA PRO A 173 16.18 0.71 -14.59
C PRO A 173 15.51 1.15 -13.26
N ASP A 174 14.46 0.43 -12.88
CA ASP A 174 13.57 0.80 -11.76
C ASP A 174 14.29 0.76 -10.41
N GLU A 175 15.18 -0.21 -10.23
CA GLU A 175 15.98 -0.42 -9.02
C GLU A 175 16.89 0.79 -8.74
N LEU A 176 17.49 1.35 -9.81
CA LEU A 176 18.32 2.54 -9.72
C LEU A 176 17.49 3.81 -9.51
N ALA A 177 16.34 3.93 -10.19
CA ALA A 177 15.43 5.06 -9.97
C ALA A 177 14.89 5.09 -8.53
N CYS A 178 14.60 3.93 -7.96
CA CYS A 178 14.18 3.79 -6.58
C CYS A 178 15.27 4.24 -5.59
N ALA A 179 16.55 4.07 -5.90
CA ALA A 179 17.66 4.45 -5.04
C ALA A 179 18.13 5.91 -5.21
N LYS A 180 17.88 6.52 -6.37
CA LYS A 180 18.35 7.89 -6.68
C LYS A 180 17.42 8.96 -6.14
N LEU A 181 18.01 10.09 -5.75
CA LEU A 181 17.30 11.33 -5.40
C LEU A 181 17.73 12.43 -6.36
N LEU A 182 16.75 13.13 -6.94
CA LEU A 182 16.98 14.38 -7.65
C LEU A 182 17.06 15.53 -6.65
N ASN A 183 17.66 16.65 -7.06
CA ASN A 183 17.53 17.90 -6.31
C ASN A 183 16.16 18.55 -6.56
N PHE A 184 15.82 19.57 -5.77
CA PHE A 184 14.53 20.25 -5.84
C PHE A 184 14.21 20.78 -7.26
N GLN A 185 15.15 21.48 -7.88
CA GLN A 185 14.97 22.06 -9.22
C GLN A 185 14.77 20.97 -10.29
N GLN A 186 15.51 19.87 -10.19
CA GLN A 186 15.35 18.72 -11.07
C GLN A 186 13.97 18.06 -10.90
N TYR A 187 13.46 17.93 -9.67
CA TYR A 187 12.11 17.42 -9.44
C TYR A 187 11.04 18.37 -10.00
N MET A 188 11.18 19.69 -9.86
CA MET A 188 10.23 20.66 -10.40
C MET A 188 10.10 20.54 -11.92
N ARG A 189 11.20 20.22 -12.64
CA ARG A 189 11.19 19.93 -14.09
C ARG A 189 10.48 18.61 -14.47
N CYS A 190 10.09 17.80 -13.49
CA CYS A 190 9.53 16.46 -13.67
C CYS A 190 8.13 16.34 -13.06
N LYS A 191 7.39 17.45 -12.96
CA LYS A 191 6.03 17.48 -12.41
C LYS A 191 5.13 16.47 -13.15
N PRO A 192 4.48 15.55 -12.43
CA PRO A 192 3.44 14.72 -13.03
C PRO A 192 2.29 15.57 -13.60
N ASP A 193 1.62 15.04 -14.62
CA ASP A 193 0.45 15.65 -15.27
C ASP A 193 -0.75 15.76 -14.31
N TRP A 194 -0.94 14.76 -13.47
CA TRP A 194 -2.08 14.64 -12.54
C TRP A 194 -1.97 15.49 -11.27
N ILE A 195 -0.86 16.17 -11.02
CA ILE A 195 -0.68 16.99 -9.81
C ILE A 195 -0.53 18.47 -10.16
N THR A 196 -1.12 19.33 -9.33
CA THR A 196 -0.95 20.78 -9.44
C THR A 196 0.50 21.18 -9.11
N GLU A 197 0.95 22.31 -9.63
CA GLU A 197 2.32 22.79 -9.40
C GLU A 197 2.59 23.07 -7.92
N ALA A 198 1.66 23.75 -7.23
CA ALA A 198 1.75 24.03 -5.80
C ALA A 198 1.82 22.76 -4.94
N ALA A 199 1.01 21.75 -5.24
CA ALA A 199 1.05 20.49 -4.51
C ALA A 199 2.35 19.72 -4.77
N TRP A 200 2.84 19.70 -6.02
CA TRP A 200 4.12 19.07 -6.35
C TRP A 200 5.30 19.75 -5.65
N GLU A 201 5.33 21.08 -5.64
CA GLU A 201 6.36 21.85 -4.94
C GLU A 201 6.41 21.49 -3.46
N SER A 202 5.24 21.41 -2.81
CA SER A 202 5.08 20.99 -1.42
C SER A 202 5.61 19.55 -1.18
N ILE A 203 5.40 18.64 -2.13
CA ILE A 203 5.93 17.26 -2.08
C ILE A 203 7.46 17.27 -2.22
N CYS A 204 8.01 18.00 -3.20
CA CYS A 204 9.45 18.06 -3.47
C CYS A 204 10.24 18.59 -2.26
N LYS A 205 9.72 19.61 -1.57
CA LYS A 205 10.29 20.14 -0.32
C LYS A 205 10.43 19.05 0.75
N LYS A 206 9.46 18.14 0.84
CA LYS A 206 9.45 17.05 1.83
C LYS A 206 10.33 15.85 1.42
N ILE A 207 10.38 15.49 0.14
CA ILE A 207 11.24 14.38 -0.36
C ILE A 207 12.69 14.59 0.07
N ARG A 208 13.17 15.84 0.09
CA ARG A 208 14.53 16.21 0.55
C ARG A 208 14.81 15.76 1.99
N GLN A 209 13.79 15.67 2.85
CA GLN A 209 13.94 15.36 4.28
C GLN A 209 13.96 13.85 4.57
N GLU A 210 13.48 13.00 3.67
CA GLU A 210 13.41 11.55 3.88
C GLU A 210 14.63 10.83 3.30
N SER A 211 15.72 10.72 4.07
CA SER A 211 16.76 9.72 3.78
C SER A 211 16.31 8.36 4.31
N ARG A 212 16.11 7.37 3.42
CA ARG A 212 15.79 6.00 3.83
C ARG A 212 17.03 5.14 3.69
N LYS A 213 17.57 4.64 4.81
CA LYS A 213 18.48 3.50 4.80
C LYS A 213 17.70 2.29 4.27
N LYS A 214 18.18 1.66 3.20
CA LYS A 214 17.65 0.37 2.76
C LYS A 214 18.04 -0.67 3.81
N ASN A 215 17.06 -1.37 4.38
CA ASN A 215 17.34 -2.58 5.14
C ASN A 215 17.78 -3.67 4.15
N PRO A 216 18.99 -4.22 4.26
CA PRO A 216 19.47 -5.28 3.36
C PRO A 216 18.60 -6.55 3.44
N ASP A 217 18.00 -6.87 4.60
CA ASP A 217 17.02 -7.96 4.76
C ASP A 217 15.58 -7.43 4.76
N GLY A 218 15.23 -6.68 3.69
CA GLY A 218 13.87 -6.21 3.51
C GLY A 218 12.92 -7.35 3.13
N ALA A 219 11.96 -7.67 3.99
CA ALA A 219 10.86 -8.60 3.72
C ALA A 219 9.79 -8.02 2.76
N GLN A 220 10.21 -7.31 1.71
CA GLN A 220 9.32 -6.75 0.69
C GLN A 220 8.75 -7.86 -0.19
N ASN A 221 7.50 -7.67 -0.63
CA ASN A 221 6.88 -8.60 -1.59
C ASN A 221 7.60 -8.50 -2.94
N ARG A 222 7.89 -9.65 -3.55
CA ARG A 222 8.58 -9.78 -4.84
C ARG A 222 7.63 -10.12 -5.99
N GLY A 223 6.37 -10.43 -5.69
CA GLY A 223 5.30 -10.71 -6.66
C GLY A 223 4.66 -9.49 -7.35
N GLY A 224 5.20 -8.29 -7.17
CA GLY A 224 4.64 -7.04 -7.73
C GLY A 224 3.54 -6.43 -6.85
N SER A 225 2.63 -5.66 -7.48
CA SER A 225 1.57 -4.89 -6.79
C SER A 225 0.29 -5.68 -6.50
N ARG A 226 0.25 -6.98 -6.82
CA ARG A 226 -0.91 -7.82 -6.57
C ARG A 226 -1.10 -8.01 -5.07
N PRO A 227 -2.31 -7.75 -4.52
CA PRO A 227 -2.60 -8.01 -3.12
C PRO A 227 -2.69 -9.51 -2.83
N LEU A 228 -2.73 -9.90 -1.55
CA LEU A 228 -2.68 -11.30 -1.13
C LEU A 228 -3.87 -12.09 -1.68
N VAL A 229 -5.08 -11.57 -1.51
CA VAL A 229 -6.32 -12.20 -1.98
C VAL A 229 -6.31 -12.42 -3.49
N GLU A 230 -5.84 -11.44 -4.27
CA GLU A 230 -5.73 -11.60 -5.73
C GLU A 230 -4.63 -12.62 -6.10
N THR A 231 -3.58 -12.73 -5.28
CA THR A 231 -2.55 -13.75 -5.46
C THR A 231 -3.10 -15.15 -5.15
N GLN A 232 -3.96 -15.30 -4.15
CA GLN A 232 -4.69 -16.55 -3.91
C GLN A 232 -5.51 -16.94 -5.14
N GLN A 233 -6.31 -16.01 -5.70
CA GLN A 233 -7.10 -16.30 -6.91
C GLN A 233 -6.23 -16.68 -8.11
N TYR A 234 -5.06 -16.05 -8.26
CA TYR A 234 -4.09 -16.45 -9.28
C TYR A 234 -3.56 -17.87 -9.07
N LEU A 235 -3.19 -18.23 -7.84
CA LEU A 235 -2.69 -19.57 -7.54
C LEU A 235 -3.79 -20.63 -7.73
N GLU A 236 -5.00 -20.34 -7.28
CA GLU A 236 -6.18 -21.19 -7.46
C GLU A 236 -6.46 -21.44 -8.96
N ALA A 237 -6.54 -20.37 -9.76
CA ALA A 237 -6.84 -20.48 -11.18
C ALA A 237 -5.74 -21.19 -11.98
N LYS A 238 -4.47 -21.10 -11.54
CA LYS A 238 -3.32 -21.64 -12.28
C LYS A 238 -2.93 -23.06 -11.84
N TYR A 239 -3.03 -23.35 -10.55
CA TYR A 239 -2.50 -24.58 -9.94
C TYR A 239 -3.55 -25.38 -9.17
N GLY A 240 -4.78 -24.87 -9.07
CA GLY A 240 -5.89 -25.51 -8.36
C GLY A 240 -6.09 -25.00 -6.93
N PRO A 241 -7.26 -25.29 -6.32
CA PRO A 241 -7.70 -24.70 -5.06
C PRO A 241 -6.79 -25.02 -3.86
N GLY A 242 -6.16 -26.20 -3.84
CA GLY A 242 -5.25 -26.60 -2.75
C GLY A 242 -4.02 -25.70 -2.60
N GLN A 243 -3.65 -24.95 -3.64
CA GLN A 243 -2.44 -24.12 -3.67
C GLN A 243 -2.69 -22.67 -3.20
N ALA A 244 -3.95 -22.29 -3.01
CA ALA A 244 -4.35 -20.91 -2.73
C ALA A 244 -4.49 -20.59 -1.23
N ASN A 245 -3.92 -21.42 -0.34
CA ASN A 245 -3.93 -21.13 1.09
C ASN A 245 -3.07 -19.89 1.42
N ILE A 246 -3.38 -19.22 2.54
CA ILE A 246 -2.73 -17.94 2.92
C ILE A 246 -1.22 -18.10 3.11
N ILE A 247 -0.75 -19.23 3.65
CA ILE A 247 0.68 -19.47 3.90
C ILE A 247 1.43 -19.63 2.59
N ASN A 248 1.01 -20.54 1.71
CA ASN A 248 1.66 -20.71 0.41
C ASN A 248 1.61 -19.42 -0.41
N THR A 249 0.49 -18.69 -0.36
CA THR A 249 0.37 -17.39 -1.01
C THR A 249 1.37 -16.38 -0.46
N TYR A 250 1.48 -16.26 0.87
CA TYR A 250 2.46 -15.41 1.51
C TYR A 250 3.89 -15.79 1.07
N CYS A 251 4.22 -17.08 1.07
CA CYS A 251 5.51 -17.59 0.63
C CYS A 251 5.78 -17.22 -0.84
N CYS A 252 4.85 -17.50 -1.77
CA CYS A 252 4.97 -17.14 -3.19
C CYS A 252 5.09 -15.62 -3.37
N MET A 253 4.45 -14.79 -2.53
CA MET A 253 4.63 -13.34 -2.57
C MET A 253 6.03 -12.90 -2.09
N LYS A 254 6.62 -13.58 -1.10
CA LYS A 254 7.96 -13.27 -0.57
C LYS A 254 9.09 -13.80 -1.44
N SER A 255 8.95 -14.99 -1.99
CA SER A 255 9.91 -15.57 -2.94
C SER A 255 9.78 -14.95 -4.33
N GLY A 256 8.56 -14.54 -4.70
CA GLY A 256 8.20 -14.02 -6.00
C GLY A 256 7.38 -15.06 -6.78
N VAL A 257 6.17 -14.69 -7.22
CA VAL A 257 5.19 -15.61 -7.81
C VAL A 257 5.71 -16.33 -9.07
N LYS A 258 6.72 -15.76 -9.74
CA LYS A 258 7.39 -16.39 -10.90
C LYS A 258 8.30 -17.56 -10.50
N ASN A 259 8.65 -17.65 -9.23
CA ASN A 259 9.52 -18.68 -8.67
C ASN A 259 8.71 -19.82 -8.03
N CYS A 260 7.38 -19.84 -8.17
CA CYS A 260 6.60 -20.99 -7.73
C CYS A 260 6.85 -22.16 -8.71
N ASP A 261 6.91 -23.38 -8.19
CA ASP A 261 7.19 -24.58 -8.98
C ASP A 261 6.00 -24.96 -9.91
N SER A 262 6.13 -26.07 -10.64
CA SER A 262 5.07 -26.57 -11.52
C SER A 262 3.79 -26.95 -10.78
N SER A 263 3.88 -27.21 -9.47
CA SER A 263 2.76 -27.59 -8.61
C SER A 263 2.15 -26.39 -7.88
N GLY A 264 2.71 -25.20 -8.02
CA GLY A 264 2.23 -23.98 -7.37
C GLY A 264 2.81 -23.70 -5.99
N ASN A 265 3.80 -24.48 -5.53
CA ASN A 265 4.48 -24.23 -4.25
C ASN A 265 5.49 -23.09 -4.40
N ALA A 266 5.63 -22.29 -3.36
CA ALA A 266 6.61 -21.21 -3.33
C ALA A 266 8.06 -21.71 -3.43
N GLY A 267 8.86 -21.07 -4.29
CA GLY A 267 10.32 -21.22 -4.25
C GLY A 267 10.94 -20.59 -2.99
N PRO A 268 12.27 -20.66 -2.84
CA PRO A 268 12.97 -20.18 -1.64
C PRO A 268 12.68 -18.72 -1.31
N ILE A 269 12.38 -18.41 -0.05
CA ILE A 269 12.18 -17.05 0.44
C ILE A 269 13.56 -16.43 0.76
N PRO A 270 13.99 -15.38 0.05
CA PRO A 270 15.38 -14.91 0.24
C PRO A 270 15.56 -14.00 1.46
N SER A 271 14.48 -13.59 2.13
CA SER A 271 14.54 -12.83 3.37
C SER A 271 14.53 -13.79 4.55
N GLN A 272 15.59 -13.73 5.37
CA GLN A 272 15.72 -14.59 6.55
C GLN A 272 14.59 -14.32 7.55
N ARG A 273 14.28 -13.05 7.80
CA ARG A 273 13.15 -12.67 8.66
C ARG A 273 11.81 -13.21 8.17
N ALA A 274 11.56 -13.17 6.87
CA ALA A 274 10.30 -13.67 6.32
C ALA A 274 10.22 -15.20 6.37
N GLN A 275 11.35 -15.89 6.17
CA GLN A 275 11.42 -17.34 6.30
C GLN A 275 11.22 -17.79 7.75
N GLN A 276 11.89 -17.13 8.71
CA GLN A 276 11.74 -17.43 10.14
C GLN A 276 10.28 -17.29 10.58
N LEU A 277 9.59 -16.23 10.15
CA LEU A 277 8.18 -16.03 10.48
C LEU A 277 7.27 -17.17 9.97
N VAL A 278 7.58 -17.78 8.82
CA VAL A 278 6.83 -18.93 8.31
C VAL A 278 7.14 -20.18 9.12
N ASN A 279 8.40 -20.37 9.51
CA ASN A 279 8.80 -21.49 10.37
C ASN A 279 8.11 -21.39 11.73
N ASP A 280 8.19 -20.23 12.40
CA ASP A 280 7.54 -19.96 13.69
C ASP A 280 6.03 -20.22 13.62
N TYR A 281 5.39 -19.83 12.51
CA TYR A 281 3.96 -20.10 12.28
C TYR A 281 3.67 -21.61 12.20
N ASN A 282 4.46 -22.35 11.42
CA ASN A 282 4.26 -23.78 11.23
C ASN A 282 4.54 -24.56 12.52
N ASP A 283 5.58 -24.19 13.26
CA ASP A 283 5.93 -24.81 14.54
C ASP A 283 4.79 -24.62 15.56
N ALA A 284 4.26 -23.39 15.67
CA ALA A 284 3.12 -23.11 16.54
C ALA A 284 1.82 -23.79 16.09
N LEU A 285 1.62 -23.98 14.78
CA LEU A 285 0.46 -24.71 14.24
C LEU A 285 0.55 -26.21 14.55
N GLN A 286 1.75 -26.79 14.45
CA GLN A 286 2.04 -28.17 14.84
C GLN A 286 1.84 -28.40 16.34
N GLU A 287 2.32 -27.48 17.18
CA GLU A 287 2.13 -27.55 18.63
C GLU A 287 0.64 -27.53 19.01
N LYS A 288 -0.15 -26.69 18.34
CA LYS A 288 -1.59 -26.55 18.60
C LYS A 288 -2.43 -27.71 18.04
N TYR A 289 -2.01 -28.30 16.92
CA TYR A 289 -2.76 -29.32 16.18
C TYR A 289 -1.85 -30.50 15.75
N PRO A 290 -1.29 -31.28 16.70
CA PRO A 290 -0.23 -32.24 16.41
C PRO A 290 -0.60 -33.30 15.36
N ASP A 291 -1.85 -33.74 15.35
CA ASP A 291 -2.29 -34.86 14.51
C ASP A 291 -2.73 -34.44 13.10
N ASN A 292 -3.09 -33.16 12.87
CA ASN A 292 -3.69 -32.72 11.61
C ASN A 292 -3.35 -31.28 11.20
N TRP A 293 -2.25 -30.71 11.70
CA TRP A 293 -1.85 -29.33 11.41
C TRP A 293 -1.80 -28.99 9.91
N GLN A 294 -1.50 -29.94 9.03
CA GLN A 294 -1.45 -29.74 7.57
C GLN A 294 -2.83 -29.48 6.96
N GLU A 295 -3.90 -29.95 7.61
CA GLU A 295 -5.29 -29.79 7.17
C GLU A 295 -5.95 -28.55 7.78
N GLN A 296 -5.30 -27.94 8.78
CA GLN A 296 -5.86 -26.79 9.48
C GLN A 296 -5.92 -25.56 8.58
N PRO A 297 -7.03 -24.80 8.63
CA PRO A 297 -7.11 -23.51 7.95
C PRO A 297 -6.11 -22.52 8.58
N PHE A 298 -5.88 -21.41 7.89
CA PHE A 298 -5.02 -20.35 8.41
C PHE A 298 -5.52 -19.83 9.77
N ASP A 299 -4.67 -19.93 10.79
CA ASP A 299 -4.95 -19.48 12.14
C ASP A 299 -4.40 -18.06 12.33
N GLY A 300 -5.31 -17.09 12.24
CA GLY A 300 -4.99 -15.68 12.44
C GLY A 300 -4.46 -15.36 13.85
N ARG A 301 -4.76 -16.20 14.85
CA ARG A 301 -4.26 -16.00 16.21
C ARG A 301 -2.79 -16.38 16.33
N ILE A 302 -2.39 -17.52 15.77
CA ILE A 302 -0.98 -17.91 15.70
C ILE A 302 -0.19 -16.81 14.98
N ALA A 303 -0.69 -16.34 13.83
CA ALA A 303 -0.04 -15.25 13.08
C ALA A 303 0.05 -13.92 13.86
N TYR A 304 -0.89 -13.67 14.78
CA TYR A 304 -0.86 -12.50 15.67
C TYR A 304 0.19 -12.68 16.77
N ASP A 305 0.23 -13.85 17.41
CA ASP A 305 1.13 -14.11 18.54
C ASP A 305 2.60 -14.11 18.10
N ILE A 306 2.96 -14.86 17.04
CA ILE A 306 4.33 -14.87 16.49
C ILE A 306 4.76 -13.49 15.96
N GLY A 307 3.80 -12.67 15.55
CA GLY A 307 4.02 -11.31 15.07
C GLY A 307 4.28 -10.30 16.18
N GLY A 308 4.13 -10.70 17.45
CA GLY A 308 4.15 -9.79 18.60
C GLY A 308 2.94 -8.86 18.63
N GLY A 309 1.79 -9.34 18.16
CA GLY A 309 0.56 -8.58 17.98
C GLY A 309 0.51 -7.78 16.67
N LEU A 310 -0.14 -6.61 16.69
CA LEU A 310 -0.33 -5.77 15.51
C LEU A 310 0.68 -4.63 15.42
N SER A 311 1.91 -4.95 15.04
CA SER A 311 2.93 -3.92 14.79
C SER A 311 2.46 -2.94 13.70
N HIS A 312 2.41 -1.65 14.04
CA HIS A 312 1.84 -0.59 13.20
C HIS A 312 0.41 -0.89 12.70
N GLY A 313 -0.38 -1.64 13.48
CA GLY A 313 -1.74 -2.05 13.12
C GLY A 313 -1.81 -3.14 12.04
N ARG A 314 -0.72 -3.86 11.77
CA ARG A 314 -0.62 -4.86 10.70
C ARG A 314 -0.34 -6.25 11.26
N LEU A 315 -0.96 -7.25 10.65
CA LEU A 315 -0.62 -8.65 10.90
C LEU A 315 0.65 -9.02 10.13
N ALA A 316 1.47 -9.90 10.68
CA ALA A 316 2.73 -10.28 10.05
C ALA A 316 2.52 -11.13 8.79
N ILE A 317 1.53 -12.03 8.83
CA ILE A 317 1.04 -12.87 7.72
C ILE A 317 -0.44 -12.56 7.48
N GLY A 318 -0.94 -12.59 6.24
CA GLY A 318 -2.37 -12.43 5.98
C GLY A 318 -2.93 -11.00 6.11
N ASN A 319 -2.10 -9.97 6.31
CA ASN A 319 -2.59 -8.61 6.54
C ASN A 319 -3.49 -8.09 5.41
N GLY A 320 -4.69 -7.65 5.80
CA GLY A 320 -5.73 -7.14 4.91
C GLY A 320 -6.61 -8.22 4.30
N ALA A 321 -6.18 -9.49 4.28
CA ALA A 321 -6.96 -10.63 3.80
C ALA A 321 -7.77 -11.31 4.91
N VAL A 322 -7.41 -11.07 6.18
CA VAL A 322 -8.17 -11.54 7.35
C VAL A 322 -8.79 -10.38 8.13
N LYS A 323 -9.91 -10.64 8.82
CA LYS A 323 -10.57 -9.70 9.72
C LYS A 323 -9.83 -9.63 11.05
N LYS A 324 -9.07 -8.56 11.30
CA LYS A 324 -8.27 -8.42 12.53
C LYS A 324 -9.12 -8.27 13.78
N ALA A 325 -10.35 -7.74 13.67
CA ALA A 325 -11.25 -7.57 14.81
C ALA A 325 -11.48 -8.90 15.54
N SER A 326 -11.87 -9.95 14.79
CA SER A 326 -12.10 -11.29 15.35
C SER A 326 -10.86 -11.89 16.01
N ILE A 327 -9.66 -11.62 15.46
CA ILE A 327 -8.39 -12.08 16.03
C ILE A 327 -8.10 -11.34 17.35
N ILE A 328 -8.31 -10.02 17.39
CA ILE A 328 -8.13 -9.21 18.60
C ILE A 328 -9.13 -9.62 19.68
N ASP A 329 -10.38 -9.88 19.31
CA ASP A 329 -11.42 -10.27 20.26
C ASP A 329 -11.12 -11.65 20.85
N ALA A 330 -10.67 -12.60 20.02
CA ALA A 330 -10.17 -13.89 20.50
C ALA A 330 -8.91 -13.73 21.39
N ALA A 331 -8.03 -12.78 21.08
CA ALA A 331 -6.88 -12.42 21.91
C ALA A 331 -7.26 -11.92 23.29
N LYS A 332 -8.19 -10.97 23.34
CA LYS A 332 -8.70 -10.42 24.59
C LYS A 332 -9.46 -11.46 25.41
N ALA A 333 -10.23 -12.35 24.77
CA ALA A 333 -10.99 -13.38 25.45
C ALA A 333 -10.09 -14.44 26.11
N SER A 334 -8.92 -14.74 25.52
CA SER A 334 -7.94 -15.67 26.08
C SER A 334 -7.02 -15.05 27.13
N GLU A 335 -6.91 -13.72 27.17
CA GLU A 335 -6.01 -13.02 28.08
C GLU A 335 -6.72 -12.65 29.39
N THR A 336 -6.49 -13.40 30.45
CA THR A 336 -6.46 -12.85 31.83
C THR A 336 -5.14 -12.10 32.05
N ARG A 337 -4.83 -11.10 31.22
CA ARG A 337 -3.64 -10.26 31.41
C ARG A 337 -3.99 -8.79 31.64
N PRO A 338 -3.54 -8.19 32.76
CA PRO A 338 -3.53 -6.74 32.90
C PRO A 338 -2.64 -6.15 31.80
N SER A 339 -3.16 -5.16 31.08
CA SER A 339 -2.37 -4.44 30.07
C SER A 339 -1.24 -3.65 30.75
N ASN A 340 -0.01 -4.15 30.65
CA ASN A 340 1.18 -3.52 31.26
C ASN A 340 1.76 -2.35 30.43
N SER A 341 0.98 -1.75 29.52
CA SER A 341 1.49 -0.60 28.78
C SER A 341 1.55 0.63 29.69
N ARG A 342 2.65 1.40 29.63
CA ARG A 342 2.79 2.66 30.39
C ARG A 342 1.64 3.64 30.15
N SER A 343 1.11 3.67 28.93
CA SER A 343 -0.07 4.47 28.58
C SER A 343 -1.33 3.99 29.32
N PHE A 344 -1.55 2.68 29.41
CA PHE A 344 -2.67 2.12 30.16
C PHE A 344 -2.50 2.30 31.66
N GLN A 345 -1.30 2.10 32.21
CA GLN A 345 -0.99 2.37 33.62
C GLN A 345 -1.18 3.85 33.98
N ASN A 346 -0.79 4.78 33.09
CA ASN A 346 -1.03 6.21 33.29
C ASN A 346 -2.53 6.56 33.22
N LEU A 347 -3.28 5.93 32.31
CA LEU A 347 -4.72 6.12 32.21
C LEU A 347 -5.44 5.57 33.44
N PHE A 348 -5.05 4.39 33.91
CA PHE A 348 -5.62 3.77 35.10
C PHE A 348 -5.35 4.59 36.35
N ARG A 349 -4.12 5.11 36.52
CA ARG A 349 -3.78 6.03 37.61
C ARG A 349 -4.63 7.31 37.60
N ARG A 350 -4.83 7.90 36.41
CA ARG A 350 -5.70 9.09 36.27
C ARG A 350 -7.15 8.78 36.62
N TYR A 351 -7.63 7.59 36.26
CA TYR A 351 -8.96 7.15 36.61
C TYR A 351 -9.11 6.96 38.13
N GLU A 352 -8.14 6.34 38.80
CA GLU A 352 -8.14 6.20 40.26
C GLU A 352 -8.09 7.56 40.99
N GLU A 353 -7.24 8.47 40.52
CA GLU A 353 -7.18 9.85 41.03
C GLU A 353 -8.52 10.58 40.86
N GLN A 354 -9.22 10.35 39.74
CA GLN A 354 -10.52 10.94 39.48
C GLN A 354 -11.61 10.37 40.39
N VAL A 355 -11.59 9.06 40.65
CA VAL A 355 -12.53 8.40 41.58
C VAL A 355 -12.35 8.93 43.00
N GLU A 356 -11.11 9.07 43.47
CA GLU A 356 -10.83 9.59 44.81
C GLU A 356 -11.22 11.07 44.94
N ASN A 357 -11.00 11.89 43.91
CA ASN A 357 -11.47 13.27 43.89
C ASN A 357 -13.01 13.37 43.94
N ASN A 358 -13.72 12.53 43.18
CA ASN A 358 -15.18 12.49 43.23
C ASN A 358 -15.69 12.06 44.60
N ARG A 359 -15.02 11.09 45.24
CA ARG A 359 -15.34 10.67 46.61
C ARG A 359 -15.16 11.81 47.61
N ARG A 360 -14.06 12.56 47.52
CA ARG A 360 -13.82 13.76 48.37
C ARG A 360 -14.86 14.85 48.15
N LEU A 361 -15.19 15.15 46.90
CA LEU A 361 -16.23 16.13 46.56
C LEU A 361 -17.60 15.69 47.07
N THR A 362 -17.91 14.39 47.00
CA THR A 362 -19.17 13.85 47.54
C THR A 362 -19.25 14.03 49.05
N GLN A 363 -18.15 13.79 49.78
CA GLN A 363 -18.08 14.02 51.23
C GLN A 363 -18.20 15.50 51.59
N GLN A 364 -17.55 16.38 50.84
CA GLN A 364 -17.66 17.83 51.03
C GLN A 364 -19.07 18.33 50.75
N ASN A 365 -19.70 17.86 49.68
CA ASN A 365 -21.09 18.18 49.36
C ASN A 365 -22.07 17.69 50.44
N ALA A 366 -21.86 16.50 51.00
CA ALA A 366 -22.65 15.98 52.11
C ALA A 366 -22.49 16.85 53.38
N ALA A 367 -21.26 17.27 53.69
CA ALA A 367 -20.98 18.15 54.83
C ALA A 367 -21.57 19.56 54.66
N LEU A 368 -21.55 20.11 53.44
CA LEU A 368 -22.19 21.39 53.11
C LEU A 368 -23.71 21.30 53.18
N THR A 369 -24.29 20.20 52.68
CA THR A 369 -25.74 19.96 52.75
C THR A 369 -26.22 19.86 54.20
N HIS A 370 -25.47 19.18 55.07
CA HIS A 370 -25.77 19.12 56.50
C HIS A 370 -25.64 20.49 57.20
N LYS A 371 -24.71 21.36 56.76
CA LYS A 371 -24.57 22.73 57.28
C LYS A 371 -25.67 23.69 56.83
N MET A 372 -26.34 23.41 55.71
CA MET A 372 -27.46 24.21 55.21
C MET A 372 -28.81 23.80 55.80
N GLN A 373 -28.86 22.70 56.56
CA GLN A 373 -30.06 22.18 57.23
C GLN A 373 -30.11 22.52 58.74
N LEU A 374 -29.09 23.24 59.24
CA LEU A 374 -29.06 23.91 60.54
C LEU A 374 -29.19 25.42 60.30
#